data_AF-A0A6B0XHV6-F1
#
_entry.id   AF-A0A6B0XHV6-F1
#
_cell.length_a   1.000
_cell.length_b   1.000
_cell.length_c   1.000
_cell.angle_alpha   90.00
_cell.angle_beta   90.00
_cell.angle_gamma   90.00
#
_symmetry.space_group_name_H-M   'P 1'
#
loop_
_entity.id
_entity.type
_entity.pdbx_description
1 polymer ?
#
loop_
_entity_poly.entity_id
_entity_poly.type
_entity_poly.pdbx_seq_one_letter_code
_entity_poly.pdbx_strand_id
1 'polypeptide(L)'
;MRLRGGTAVAGADYVPTRGVLEFEPSRTDAVIVVPVHGDTDVEPDETVQVVLSDGENVQLGRSSAVGLILNDDGGTGGSYTDCHPTSTPLVFGDGYEVSLCYETADGDVGEGKGGIWASGQSGLLWFFDRGNAEVLIKVLDGCSHNNHRWVFVAPVTDLAFNLHVTDKRGLLWAHRNRLGVTARTRSDTTAFPCE
;
A
#
# COMPACT_ATOMS: atom_id res chain seq x y z
N MET A 1 -8.73 -22.24 4.20
CA MET A 1 -7.74 -21.23 3.75
C MET A 1 -6.34 -21.85 3.71
N ARG A 2 -5.56 -21.53 2.67
CA ARG A 2 -4.14 -21.88 2.55
C ARG A 2 -3.37 -20.82 1.75
N LEU A 3 -2.07 -20.74 1.99
CA LEU A 3 -1.13 -20.03 1.10
C LEU A 3 -0.63 -20.98 0.01
N ARG A 4 -0.71 -20.58 -1.25
CA ARG A 4 -0.16 -21.33 -2.39
C ARG A 4 -0.01 -20.42 -3.61
N GLY A 5 1.16 -20.48 -4.24
CA GLY A 5 1.49 -19.69 -5.43
C GLY A 5 2.28 -18.45 -5.04
N GLY A 6 2.48 -17.54 -5.99
CA GLY A 6 3.34 -16.38 -5.81
C GLY A 6 4.80 -16.67 -6.14
N THR A 7 5.66 -15.66 -5.96
CA THR A 7 7.11 -15.75 -6.14
C THR A 7 7.85 -16.00 -4.83
N ALA A 8 7.25 -15.64 -3.70
CA ALA A 8 7.83 -15.87 -2.38
C ALA A 8 7.86 -17.37 -2.03
N VAL A 9 8.96 -17.79 -1.44
CA VAL A 9 9.30 -19.12 -0.97
C VAL A 9 8.83 -19.33 0.48
N ALA A 10 7.88 -20.24 0.63
CA ALA A 10 7.33 -20.61 1.94
C ALA A 10 8.41 -21.17 2.89
N GLY A 11 8.54 -20.58 4.08
CA GLY A 11 9.54 -20.93 5.09
C GLY A 11 10.88 -20.19 4.95
N ALA A 12 11.13 -19.51 3.83
CA ALA A 12 12.22 -18.54 3.70
C ALA A 12 11.67 -17.13 3.95
N ASP A 13 10.69 -16.69 3.15
CA ASP A 13 10.24 -15.27 3.14
C ASP A 13 8.98 -15.07 3.98
N TYR A 14 8.23 -16.15 4.27
CA TYR A 14 7.05 -16.10 5.13
C TYR A 14 6.75 -17.42 5.82
N VAL A 15 6.03 -17.36 6.95
CA VAL A 15 5.57 -18.55 7.67
C VAL A 15 4.39 -19.19 6.93
N PRO A 16 4.49 -20.46 6.49
CA PRO A 16 3.39 -21.13 5.81
C PRO A 16 2.12 -21.18 6.68
N THR A 17 1.04 -20.57 6.20
CA THR A 17 -0.22 -20.43 6.95
C THR A 17 -1.35 -21.21 6.29
N ARG A 18 -2.09 -21.99 7.09
CA ARG A 18 -3.32 -22.67 6.69
C ARG A 18 -4.31 -22.70 7.86
N GLY A 19 -5.60 -22.73 7.56
CA GLY A 19 -6.63 -22.80 8.60
C GLY A 19 -8.05 -22.76 8.07
N VAL A 20 -9.01 -22.82 8.98
CA VAL A 20 -10.45 -22.64 8.73
C VAL A 20 -10.83 -21.24 9.19
N LEU A 21 -11.59 -20.51 8.36
CA LEU A 21 -12.18 -19.23 8.76
C LEU A 21 -13.61 -19.49 9.21
N GLU A 22 -13.89 -19.21 10.48
CA GLU A 22 -15.22 -19.34 11.07
C GLU A 22 -15.84 -17.96 11.27
N PHE A 23 -17.07 -17.81 10.77
CA PHE A 23 -17.86 -16.59 10.90
C PHE A 23 -18.98 -16.87 11.90
N GLU A 24 -18.77 -16.43 13.13
CA GLU A 24 -19.81 -16.43 14.16
C GLU A 24 -21.04 -15.64 13.68
N PRO A 25 -22.25 -15.94 14.18
CA PRO A 25 -23.44 -15.17 13.84
C PRO A 25 -23.19 -13.67 14.03
N SER A 26 -23.53 -12.88 13.00
CA SER A 26 -23.32 -11.42 12.93
C SER A 26 -21.89 -10.94 12.68
N ARG A 27 -20.90 -11.82 12.52
CA ARG A 27 -19.55 -11.45 12.09
C ARG A 27 -19.46 -11.47 10.57
N THR A 28 -19.01 -10.37 9.97
CA THR A 28 -18.85 -10.23 8.51
C THR A 28 -17.41 -10.31 8.03
N ASP A 29 -16.43 -10.24 8.95
CA ASP A 29 -15.02 -10.09 8.63
C ASP A 29 -14.13 -11.01 9.47
N ALA A 30 -13.10 -11.59 8.84
CA ALA A 30 -12.07 -12.40 9.50
C ALA A 30 -10.68 -12.04 8.98
N VAL A 31 -9.68 -12.07 9.87
CA VAL A 31 -8.29 -11.69 9.55
C VAL A 31 -7.45 -12.96 9.37
N ILE A 32 -6.69 -13.00 8.29
CA ILE A 32 -5.63 -13.99 8.05
C ILE A 32 -4.31 -13.29 8.36
N VAL A 33 -3.60 -13.76 9.38
CA VAL A 33 -2.26 -13.27 9.70
C VAL A 33 -1.24 -14.15 8.96
N VAL A 34 -0.39 -13.53 8.14
CA VAL A 34 0.74 -14.18 7.47
C VAL A 34 2.02 -13.51 7.96
N PRO A 35 2.76 -14.12 8.90
CA PRO A 35 4.04 -13.59 9.33
C PRO A 35 5.05 -13.63 8.19
N VAL A 36 5.70 -12.49 7.93
CA VAL A 36 6.81 -12.34 6.98
C VAL A 36 8.13 -12.51 7.72
N HIS A 37 9.08 -13.19 7.11
CA HIS A 37 10.46 -13.25 7.57
C HIS A 37 11.21 -12.08 6.92
N GLY A 38 11.79 -11.20 7.74
CA GLY A 38 12.72 -10.18 7.25
C GLY A 38 14.15 -10.66 7.41
N ASP A 39 15.02 -10.27 6.49
CA ASP A 39 16.47 -10.46 6.61
C ASP A 39 17.24 -9.23 6.10
N THR A 40 18.37 -9.42 5.42
CA THR A 40 19.20 -8.33 4.89
C THR A 40 19.67 -8.61 3.45
N ASP A 41 19.22 -9.71 2.86
CA ASP A 41 19.60 -10.11 1.51
C ASP A 41 18.76 -9.32 0.51
N VAL A 42 19.40 -8.79 -0.54
CA VAL A 42 18.69 -7.99 -1.53
C VAL A 42 17.91 -8.91 -2.46
N GLU A 43 16.58 -8.81 -2.37
CA GLU A 43 15.63 -9.61 -3.13
C GLU A 43 14.72 -8.73 -4.02
N PRO A 44 14.09 -9.28 -5.08
CA PRO A 44 13.00 -8.59 -5.75
C PRO A 44 11.78 -8.47 -4.81
N ASP A 45 10.86 -7.55 -5.11
CA ASP A 45 9.56 -7.59 -4.44
C ASP A 45 8.83 -8.89 -4.83
N GLU A 46 8.27 -9.58 -3.86
CA GLU A 46 7.73 -10.93 -4.03
C GLU A 46 6.24 -11.01 -3.74
N THR A 47 5.57 -12.06 -4.20
CA THR A 47 4.14 -12.24 -4.01
C THR A 47 3.82 -13.47 -3.20
N VAL A 48 2.81 -13.38 -2.34
CA VAL A 48 2.17 -14.52 -1.68
C VAL A 48 0.70 -14.59 -2.10
N GLN A 49 0.20 -15.78 -2.41
CA GLN A 49 -1.19 -15.96 -2.81
C GLN A 49 -1.98 -16.72 -1.74
N VAL A 50 -3.06 -16.10 -1.27
CA VAL A 50 -4.06 -16.69 -0.39
C VAL A 50 -5.15 -17.33 -1.24
N VAL A 51 -5.58 -18.53 -0.87
CA VAL A 51 -6.72 -19.23 -1.48
C VAL A 51 -7.70 -19.70 -0.40
N LEU A 52 -8.97 -19.35 -0.59
CA LEU A 52 -10.12 -19.87 0.14
C LEU A 52 -10.71 -21.05 -0.65
N SER A 53 -11.11 -22.10 0.05
CA SER A 53 -11.71 -23.32 -0.51
C SER A 53 -12.72 -23.88 0.48
N ASP A 54 -13.50 -24.86 0.03
CA ASP A 54 -14.35 -25.70 0.86
C ASP A 54 -15.34 -24.90 1.73
N GLY A 55 -16.02 -23.92 1.11
CA GLY A 55 -17.04 -23.13 1.78
C GLY A 55 -18.24 -23.99 2.19
N GLU A 56 -18.60 -23.94 3.47
CA GLU A 56 -19.77 -24.63 4.03
C GLU A 56 -20.89 -23.61 4.28
N ASN A 57 -22.08 -23.86 3.75
CA ASN A 57 -23.24 -22.95 3.83
C ASN A 57 -22.99 -21.52 3.30
N VAL A 58 -21.96 -21.35 2.47
CA VAL A 58 -21.58 -20.08 1.85
C VAL A 58 -21.16 -20.29 0.41
N GLN A 59 -21.45 -19.31 -0.45
CA GLN A 59 -20.87 -19.24 -1.79
C GLN A 59 -19.65 -18.33 -1.75
N LEU A 60 -18.49 -18.85 -2.18
CA LEU A 60 -17.27 -18.04 -2.28
C LEU A 60 -17.36 -17.12 -3.50
N GLY A 61 -17.41 -15.80 -3.27
CA GLY A 61 -17.31 -14.79 -4.33
C GLY A 61 -15.90 -14.70 -4.90
N ARG A 62 -15.02 -13.94 -4.25
CA ARG A 62 -13.58 -13.92 -4.55
C ARG A 62 -12.86 -14.88 -3.63
N SER A 63 -12.36 -15.99 -4.16
CA SER A 63 -11.68 -17.05 -3.39
C SER A 63 -10.15 -16.96 -3.41
N SER A 64 -9.57 -15.92 -4.02
CA SER A 64 -8.12 -15.73 -4.00
C SER A 64 -7.72 -14.25 -3.94
N ALA A 65 -6.66 -13.99 -3.18
CA ALA A 65 -6.02 -12.69 -3.04
C ALA A 65 -4.49 -12.86 -3.14
N VAL A 66 -3.81 -11.85 -3.69
CA VAL A 66 -2.35 -11.80 -3.76
C VAL A 66 -1.88 -10.66 -2.86
N GLY A 67 -0.99 -10.97 -1.93
CA GLY A 67 -0.23 -10.01 -1.15
C GLY A 67 1.17 -9.84 -1.73
N LEU A 68 1.77 -8.66 -1.52
CA LEU A 68 3.13 -8.35 -1.94
C LEU A 68 4.01 -8.24 -0.70
N ILE A 69 5.12 -8.99 -0.66
CA ILE A 69 6.24 -8.82 0.26
C ILE A 69 7.19 -7.85 -0.44
N LEU A 70 7.39 -6.69 0.17
CA LEU A 70 8.20 -5.62 -0.40
C LEU A 70 9.62 -5.76 0.13
N ASN A 71 10.61 -5.91 -0.75
CA ASN A 71 12.02 -5.97 -0.36
C ASN A 71 12.49 -4.61 0.13
N ASP A 72 12.76 -4.47 1.43
CA ASP A 72 13.36 -3.30 2.07
C ASP A 72 14.89 -3.39 2.20
N ASP A 73 15.50 -4.49 1.75
CA ASP A 73 16.95 -4.66 1.77
C ASP A 73 17.63 -4.04 0.55
N GLY A 74 18.49 -3.04 0.80
CA GLY A 74 19.23 -2.35 -0.26
C GLY A 74 20.10 -1.20 0.26
N GLY A 75 21.37 -1.48 0.56
CA GLY A 75 22.34 -0.49 1.05
C GLY A 75 23.65 -0.48 0.28
N THR A 76 23.66 0.15 -0.89
CA THR A 76 24.73 1.02 -1.47
C THR A 76 24.39 1.28 -2.96
N GLY A 77 23.53 2.26 -3.22
CA GLY A 77 23.30 2.80 -4.58
C GLY A 77 21.90 2.61 -5.20
N GLY A 78 20.87 2.22 -4.45
CA GLY A 78 19.52 2.05 -5.01
C GLY A 78 18.44 1.71 -3.98
N SER A 79 18.45 2.41 -2.83
CA SER A 79 17.51 2.14 -1.74
C SER A 79 16.08 2.58 -2.10
N TYR A 80 15.09 1.81 -1.68
CA TYR A 80 13.83 2.43 -1.26
C TYR A 80 14.18 3.33 -0.08
N THR A 81 13.64 4.53 -0.03
CA THR A 81 13.87 5.37 1.14
C THR A 81 13.21 4.71 2.37
N ASP A 82 13.94 4.61 3.49
CA ASP A 82 13.35 4.25 4.80
C ASP A 82 12.79 5.50 5.51
N CYS A 83 12.58 6.59 4.77
CA CYS A 83 11.95 7.75 5.36
C CYS A 83 10.55 7.36 5.85
N HIS A 84 10.24 7.71 7.09
CA HIS A 84 8.89 7.59 7.63
C HIS A 84 8.25 8.98 7.60
N PRO A 85 7.18 9.19 6.81
CA PRO A 85 6.60 10.52 6.72
C PRO A 85 5.97 10.91 8.05
N THR A 86 6.32 12.10 8.54
CA THR A 86 5.87 12.62 9.84
C THR A 86 4.84 13.74 9.71
N SER A 87 4.60 14.20 8.49
CA SER A 87 3.66 15.29 8.19
C SER A 87 2.48 14.82 7.33
N THR A 88 1.31 15.46 7.54
CA THR A 88 0.08 15.19 6.79
C THR A 88 -0.28 16.39 5.91
N PRO A 89 0.36 16.56 4.73
CA PRO A 89 0.12 17.69 3.84
C PRO A 89 -1.29 17.74 3.22
N LEU A 90 -2.02 16.62 3.13
CA LEU A 90 -3.38 16.57 2.61
C LEU A 90 -4.28 15.74 3.52
N VAL A 91 -5.51 16.20 3.68
CA VAL A 91 -6.60 15.44 4.30
C VAL A 91 -7.79 15.49 3.34
N PHE A 92 -8.24 14.33 2.88
CA PHE A 92 -9.43 14.20 2.06
C PHE A 92 -10.68 13.98 2.91
N GLY A 93 -11.85 14.11 2.29
CA GLY A 93 -13.14 13.92 2.94
C GLY A 93 -13.21 12.57 3.67
N ASP A 94 -13.97 12.51 4.75
CA ASP A 94 -14.06 11.37 5.66
C ASP A 94 -12.78 11.04 6.45
N GLY A 95 -11.76 11.92 6.41
CA GLY A 95 -10.58 11.84 7.27
C GLY A 95 -9.45 10.96 6.73
N TYR A 96 -9.35 10.82 5.40
CA TYR A 96 -8.20 10.14 4.78
C TYR A 96 -7.00 11.08 4.77
N GLU A 97 -6.03 10.78 5.64
CA GLU A 97 -4.79 11.51 5.77
C GLU A 97 -3.78 11.01 4.75
N VAL A 98 -3.12 11.92 4.04
CA VAL A 98 -2.07 11.59 3.06
C VAL A 98 -0.76 12.20 3.53
N SER A 99 0.24 11.34 3.68
CA SER A 99 1.59 11.70 4.14
C SER A 99 2.63 11.17 3.16
N LEU A 100 3.68 11.95 2.92
CA LEU A 100 4.70 11.64 1.93
C LEU A 100 6.05 12.12 2.44
N CYS A 101 7.09 11.32 2.29
CA CYS A 101 8.48 11.75 2.43
C CYS A 101 9.28 11.25 1.23
N TYR A 102 10.42 11.86 0.98
CA TYR A 102 11.30 11.55 -0.14
C TYR A 102 12.76 11.59 0.27
N GLU A 103 13.60 10.98 -0.55
CA GLU A 103 15.06 11.02 -0.42
C GLU A 103 15.70 11.39 -1.75
N THR A 104 16.69 12.28 -1.68
CA THR A 104 17.44 12.77 -2.83
C THR A 104 18.61 11.85 -3.17
N ALA A 105 19.23 12.04 -4.33
CA ALA A 105 20.43 11.29 -4.71
C ALA A 105 21.63 11.52 -3.78
N ASP A 106 21.66 12.66 -3.07
CA ASP A 106 22.71 13.01 -2.12
C ASP A 106 22.44 12.42 -0.71
N GLY A 107 21.32 11.71 -0.52
CA GLY A 107 20.92 11.10 0.75
C GLY A 107 20.12 12.01 1.68
N ASP A 108 19.82 13.24 1.24
CA ASP A 108 18.96 14.14 2.03
C ASP A 108 17.51 13.63 2.03
N VAL A 109 16.90 13.57 3.21
CA VAL A 109 15.50 13.20 3.43
C VAL A 109 14.64 14.46 3.62
N GLY A 110 13.49 14.50 2.96
CA GLY A 110 12.54 15.60 3.05
C GLY A 110 11.08 15.14 3.19
N GLU A 111 10.25 16.04 3.70
CA GLU A 111 8.80 15.84 3.78
C GLU A 111 8.11 16.40 2.53
N GLY A 112 7.19 15.63 2.00
CA GLY A 112 6.30 16.02 0.92
C GLY A 112 5.35 17.12 1.38
N LYS A 113 5.09 18.06 0.49
CA LYS A 113 4.13 19.14 0.68
C LYS A 113 2.93 18.92 -0.23
N GLY A 114 1.80 19.52 0.09
CA GLY A 114 0.54 19.29 -0.64
C GLY A 114 -0.37 20.51 -0.63
N GLY A 115 -1.35 20.49 -1.52
CA GLY A 115 -2.40 21.52 -1.57
C GLY A 115 -2.66 22.16 -2.94
N ILE A 116 -1.97 21.75 -4.01
CA ILE A 116 -2.30 22.23 -5.36
C ILE A 116 -3.52 21.46 -5.88
N TRP A 117 -4.53 22.19 -6.34
CA TRP A 117 -5.82 21.65 -6.77
C TRP A 117 -6.47 20.71 -5.76
N ALA A 118 -6.16 20.88 -4.47
CA ALA A 118 -6.70 20.06 -3.41
C ALA A 118 -8.22 20.27 -3.32
N SER A 119 -8.94 19.19 -3.50
CA SER A 119 -10.37 19.06 -3.22
C SER A 119 -10.56 18.06 -2.08
N GLY A 120 -11.81 17.78 -1.70
CA GLY A 120 -12.09 16.71 -0.74
C GLY A 120 -11.75 15.30 -1.22
N GLN A 121 -11.22 15.10 -2.45
CA GLN A 121 -10.99 13.77 -3.03
C GLN A 121 -9.73 13.65 -3.88
N SER A 122 -9.04 14.75 -4.16
CA SER A 122 -7.88 14.76 -5.07
C SER A 122 -6.93 15.89 -4.70
N GLY A 123 -5.64 15.69 -4.94
CA GLY A 123 -4.64 16.71 -4.71
C GLY A 123 -3.31 16.36 -5.34
N LEU A 124 -2.47 17.37 -5.53
CA LEU A 124 -1.08 17.20 -5.92
C LEU A 124 -0.17 17.39 -4.71
N LEU A 125 0.87 16.56 -4.66
CA LEU A 125 2.01 16.66 -3.75
C LEU A 125 3.26 17.07 -4.53
N TRP A 126 4.19 17.73 -3.84
CA TRP A 126 5.49 18.13 -4.37
C TRP A 126 6.58 17.97 -3.31
N PHE A 127 7.84 17.92 -3.76
CA PHE A 127 9.02 17.81 -2.88
C PHE A 127 9.61 19.18 -2.57
N PHE A 128 10.36 19.72 -3.53
CA PHE A 128 11.20 20.90 -3.34
C PHE A 128 10.39 22.19 -3.48
N ASP A 129 9.71 22.33 -4.61
CA ASP A 129 9.04 23.55 -5.03
C ASP A 129 7.61 23.28 -5.48
N ARG A 130 6.72 24.22 -5.17
CA ARG A 130 5.29 24.11 -5.49
C ARG A 130 5.03 24.12 -7.01
N GLY A 131 5.91 24.73 -7.80
CA GLY A 131 5.82 24.73 -9.26
C GLY A 131 6.23 23.39 -9.91
N ASN A 132 6.81 22.46 -9.15
CA ASN A 132 7.22 21.14 -9.64
C ASN A 132 6.43 20.04 -8.93
N ALA A 133 5.24 19.71 -9.45
CA ALA A 133 4.40 18.67 -8.86
C ALA A 133 4.96 17.28 -9.13
N GLU A 134 4.94 16.41 -8.12
CA GLU A 134 5.61 15.10 -8.14
C GLU A 134 4.61 13.95 -8.10
N VAL A 135 3.48 14.10 -7.39
CA VAL A 135 2.48 13.05 -7.25
C VAL A 135 1.07 13.62 -7.34
N LEU A 136 0.28 13.11 -8.29
CA LEU A 136 -1.18 13.23 -8.24
C LEU A 136 -1.76 12.08 -7.45
N ILE A 137 -2.63 12.38 -6.48
CA ILE A 137 -3.34 11.37 -5.70
C ILE A 137 -4.84 11.64 -5.67
N LYS A 138 -5.63 10.56 -5.66
CA LYS A 138 -7.07 10.58 -5.44
C LYS A 138 -7.48 9.52 -4.44
N VAL A 139 -8.43 9.87 -3.57
CA VAL A 139 -9.16 8.92 -2.73
C VAL A 139 -10.64 9.09 -3.05
N LEU A 140 -11.26 8.05 -3.60
CA LEU A 140 -12.62 8.09 -4.12
C LEU A 140 -13.56 7.14 -3.37
N ASP A 141 -14.82 7.55 -3.28
CA ASP A 141 -15.91 6.70 -2.82
C ASP A 141 -16.31 5.67 -3.88
N GLY A 142 -15.92 4.42 -3.66
CA GLY A 142 -16.32 3.28 -4.46
C GLY A 142 -17.32 2.36 -3.74
N CYS A 143 -17.88 2.78 -2.61
CA CYS A 143 -18.61 1.89 -1.71
C CYS A 143 -19.83 1.26 -2.38
N SER A 144 -20.57 2.04 -3.17
CA SER A 144 -21.73 1.55 -3.91
C SER A 144 -21.39 0.56 -5.04
N HIS A 145 -20.12 0.40 -5.41
CA HIS A 145 -19.69 -0.43 -6.54
C HIS A 145 -19.10 -1.76 -6.08
N ASN A 146 -18.22 -1.74 -5.08
CA ASN A 146 -17.53 -2.94 -4.63
C ASN A 146 -17.24 -2.95 -3.12
N ASN A 147 -17.94 -2.13 -2.34
CA ASN A 147 -17.73 -2.00 -0.89
C ASN A 147 -16.31 -1.57 -0.48
N HIS A 148 -15.62 -0.82 -1.34
CA HIS A 148 -14.28 -0.31 -1.04
C HIS A 148 -14.14 1.17 -1.41
N ARG A 149 -13.24 1.85 -0.71
CA ARG A 149 -12.66 3.13 -1.11
C ARG A 149 -11.49 2.87 -2.04
N TRP A 150 -11.33 3.73 -3.03
CA TRP A 150 -10.34 3.56 -4.07
C TRP A 150 -9.23 4.58 -3.91
N VAL A 151 -7.98 4.15 -4.10
CA VAL A 151 -6.81 5.03 -4.11
C VAL A 151 -6.17 4.98 -5.50
N PHE A 152 -5.98 6.14 -6.11
CA PHE A 152 -5.27 6.29 -7.38
C PHE A 152 -4.08 7.21 -7.17
N VAL A 153 -2.91 6.78 -7.64
CA VAL A 153 -1.68 7.57 -7.59
C VAL A 153 -0.99 7.60 -8.94
N ALA A 154 -0.53 8.77 -9.33
CA ALA A 154 0.25 9.00 -10.53
C ALA A 154 1.47 9.87 -10.19
N PRO A 155 2.56 9.24 -9.73
CA PRO A 155 3.83 9.92 -9.54
C PRO A 155 4.53 10.18 -10.88
N VAL A 156 5.25 11.28 -10.97
CA VAL A 156 6.04 11.72 -12.16
C VAL A 156 7.49 11.98 -11.79
N THR A 157 8.04 11.11 -10.94
CA THR A 157 9.35 11.27 -10.32
C THR A 157 10.20 10.01 -10.46
N ASP A 158 11.51 10.16 -10.32
CA ASP A 158 12.48 9.07 -10.16
C ASP A 158 13.13 9.05 -8.76
N LEU A 159 12.75 9.96 -7.87
CA LEU A 159 13.24 9.95 -6.50
C LEU A 159 12.61 8.83 -5.67
N ALA A 160 13.35 8.39 -4.66
CA ALA A 160 12.78 7.51 -3.65
C ALA A 160 11.72 8.28 -2.84
N PHE A 161 10.59 7.63 -2.57
CA PHE A 161 9.57 8.19 -1.68
C PHE A 161 8.80 7.08 -0.97
N ASN A 162 8.23 7.42 0.19
CA ASN A 162 7.17 6.66 0.85
C ASN A 162 5.92 7.53 0.93
N LEU A 163 4.85 7.07 0.29
CA LEU A 163 3.52 7.68 0.27
C LEU A 163 2.57 6.79 1.06
N HIS A 164 1.95 7.37 2.07
CA HIS A 164 0.95 6.72 2.91
C HIS A 164 -0.39 7.42 2.78
N VAL A 165 -1.45 6.62 2.76
CA VAL A 165 -2.83 7.06 2.99
C VAL A 165 -3.32 6.31 4.21
N THR A 166 -3.77 7.03 5.23
CA THR A 166 -4.29 6.45 6.46
C THR A 166 -5.76 6.83 6.61
N ASP A 167 -6.62 5.86 6.88
CA ASP A 167 -8.03 6.12 7.18
C ASP A 167 -8.23 6.47 8.66
N LYS A 168 -9.44 6.93 9.03
CA LYS A 168 -9.78 7.29 10.42
C LYS A 168 -9.75 6.13 11.42
N ARG A 169 -9.65 4.87 10.94
CA ARG A 169 -9.49 3.67 11.78
C ARG A 169 -8.01 3.33 11.98
N GLY A 170 -7.10 4.03 11.30
CA GLY A 170 -5.66 3.75 11.30
C GLY A 170 -5.23 2.69 10.29
N LEU A 171 -6.12 2.27 9.36
CA LEU A 171 -5.71 1.38 8.28
C LEU A 171 -4.80 2.15 7.32
N LEU A 172 -3.67 1.54 6.97
CA LEU A 172 -2.64 2.12 6.11
C LEU A 172 -2.69 1.51 4.72
N TRP A 173 -2.70 2.37 3.71
CA TRP A 173 -2.37 2.03 2.34
C TRP A 173 -1.06 2.72 1.96
N ALA A 174 -0.11 1.99 1.39
CA ALA A 174 1.21 2.51 1.06
C ALA A 174 1.56 2.34 -0.42
N HIS A 175 2.33 3.30 -0.93
CA HIS A 175 2.99 3.26 -2.23
C HIS A 175 4.39 3.85 -2.11
N ARG A 176 5.36 3.23 -2.75
CA ARG A 176 6.77 3.64 -2.62
C ARG A 176 7.50 3.59 -3.93
N ASN A 177 8.63 4.29 -3.98
CA ASN A 177 9.55 4.27 -5.11
C ASN A 177 11.00 4.13 -4.65
N ARG A 178 11.83 3.54 -5.51
CA ARG A 178 13.30 3.47 -5.34
C ARG A 178 13.94 4.66 -6.03
N LEU A 179 15.07 5.12 -5.49
CA LEU A 179 15.86 6.17 -6.12
C LEU A 179 16.34 5.72 -7.52
N GLY A 180 16.22 6.60 -8.51
CA GLY A 180 16.62 6.37 -9.89
C GLY A 180 15.67 5.48 -10.69
N VAL A 181 14.54 5.05 -10.12
CA VAL A 181 13.50 4.27 -10.81
C VAL A 181 12.32 5.16 -11.10
N THR A 182 11.84 5.17 -12.34
CA THR A 182 10.60 5.89 -12.68
C THR A 182 9.44 5.32 -11.87
N ALA A 183 8.84 6.16 -11.04
CA ALA A 183 7.77 5.79 -10.14
C ALA A 183 6.53 5.30 -10.91
N ARG A 184 5.95 4.19 -10.44
CA ARG A 184 4.79 3.58 -11.10
C ARG A 184 3.48 4.21 -10.66
N THR A 185 2.57 4.40 -11.60
CA THR A 185 1.16 4.68 -11.31
C THR A 185 0.50 3.46 -10.69
N ARG A 186 -0.42 3.66 -9.74
CA ARG A 186 -1.23 2.58 -9.16
C ARG A 186 -2.70 2.99 -9.07
N SER A 187 -3.56 2.09 -9.49
CA SER A 187 -5.01 2.19 -9.39
C SER A 187 -5.50 1.06 -8.50
N ASP A 188 -5.81 1.35 -7.25
CA ASP A 188 -6.26 0.37 -6.28
C ASP A 188 -7.74 0.59 -5.94
N THR A 189 -8.60 -0.17 -6.63
CA THR A 189 -10.05 -0.13 -6.39
C THR A 189 -10.48 -0.96 -5.18
N THR A 190 -9.54 -1.45 -4.37
CA THR A 190 -9.78 -2.25 -3.17
C THR A 190 -8.99 -1.73 -1.97
N ALA A 191 -8.55 -0.46 -2.02
CA ALA A 191 -7.57 0.09 -1.10
C ALA A 191 -8.01 0.04 0.38
N PHE A 192 -9.27 0.38 0.66
CA PHE A 192 -9.84 0.24 2.00
C PHE A 192 -11.25 -0.34 1.92
N PRO A 193 -11.65 -1.21 2.86
CA PRO A 193 -13.05 -1.58 3.00
C PRO A 193 -13.87 -0.35 3.42
N CYS A 194 -15.10 -0.24 2.92
CA CYS A 194 -16.04 0.78 3.38
C CYS A 194 -16.49 0.51 4.82
N GLU A 195 -17.14 1.52 5.41
CA GLU A 195 -17.79 1.44 6.72
C GLU A 195 -19.30 1.31 6.60
#